data_AF-A0A673T8Q4-F1
#
_entry.id   AF-A0A673T8Q4-F1
#
_cell.length_a   1.000
_cell.length_b   1.000
_cell.length_c   1.000
_cell.angle_alpha   90.00
_cell.angle_beta   90.00
_cell.angle_gamma   90.00
#
_symmetry.space_group_name_H-M   'P 1'
#
loop_
_entity.id
_entity.type
_entity.pdbx_description
1 polymer ?
#
loop_
_entity_poly.entity_id
_entity_poly.type
_entity_poly.pdbx_seq_one_letter_code
_entity_poly.pdbx_strand_id
1 'polypeptide(L)'
;INSHKIHLQPISLPRTVIALRPRVLCPLARGVVPNVLFCCFLVLLSGVGKTTLIQKASEVLKSSGVPIDGFYTEEVRQGGRRIGFDVVTLSGVRGILSRTGSEPPPGKRECRVGQYVVDLTSFEQLALPVLRNAGPSSGPGRRVCVIDEIGKMELFSQPFIQAVRQVLSAPGTVVLGTIPVPKGKPLALVDEIRNRSDVQVLSVTKENRNHLLPDIVTCVQSGMQ
;
A
#
# COMPACT_ATOMS: atom_id res chain seq x y z
N ILE A 1 24.03 -16.68 -64.63
CA ILE A 1 22.74 -16.63 -63.89
C ILE A 1 22.86 -15.50 -62.89
N ASN A 2 22.08 -14.43 -63.09
CA ASN A 2 22.24 -13.13 -62.43
C ASN A 2 21.98 -13.17 -60.92
N SER A 3 22.97 -12.74 -60.13
CA SER A 3 22.81 -12.46 -58.70
C SER A 3 22.44 -10.99 -58.50
N HIS A 4 21.14 -10.69 -58.42
CA HIS A 4 20.67 -9.38 -57.99
C HIS A 4 20.91 -9.21 -56.48
N LYS A 5 21.86 -8.32 -56.16
CA LYS A 5 22.18 -7.90 -54.79
C LYS A 5 21.20 -6.77 -54.41
N ILE A 6 20.16 -7.10 -53.65
CA ILE A 6 19.21 -6.10 -53.13
C ILE A 6 19.88 -5.39 -51.95
N HIS A 7 20.11 -4.08 -52.09
CA HIS A 7 20.69 -3.21 -51.07
C HIS A 7 19.54 -2.68 -50.19
N LEU A 8 19.35 -3.26 -49.01
CA LEU A 8 18.41 -2.75 -48.00
C LEU A 8 19.13 -1.71 -47.14
N GLN A 9 18.72 -0.44 -47.25
CA GLN A 9 19.14 0.62 -46.35
C GLN A 9 18.49 0.45 -44.96
N PRO A 10 19.20 0.74 -43.85
CA PRO A 10 18.60 0.65 -42.52
C PRO A 10 17.63 1.81 -42.28
N ILE A 11 16.35 1.46 -42.10
CA ILE A 11 15.28 2.37 -41.70
C ILE A 11 15.54 2.79 -40.25
N SER A 12 15.71 4.10 -40.02
CA SER A 12 15.78 4.69 -38.68
C SER A 12 14.40 4.64 -38.01
N LEU A 13 14.30 3.99 -36.86
CA LEU A 13 13.12 4.02 -36.00
C LEU A 13 13.31 5.08 -34.90
N PRO A 14 12.32 5.93 -34.63
CA PRO A 14 12.44 7.00 -33.64
C PRO A 14 12.46 6.44 -32.22
N ARG A 15 13.35 7.05 -31.43
CA ARG A 15 13.47 6.91 -29.98
C ARG A 15 12.11 7.17 -29.32
N THR A 16 11.59 6.20 -28.57
CA THR A 16 11.07 6.34 -27.19
C THR A 16 10.41 5.01 -26.81
N VAL A 17 11.21 4.12 -26.24
CA VAL A 17 10.71 3.03 -25.38
C VAL A 17 11.35 3.27 -24.02
N ILE A 18 10.62 3.92 -23.12
CA ILE A 18 10.96 3.93 -21.71
C ILE A 18 10.67 2.51 -21.21
N ALA A 19 11.63 1.62 -21.40
CA ALA A 19 11.66 0.34 -20.72
C ALA A 19 11.84 0.62 -19.24
N LEU A 20 10.75 0.56 -18.46
CA LEU A 20 10.81 0.36 -17.02
C LEU A 20 11.50 -0.99 -16.80
N ARG A 21 12.83 -0.96 -16.66
CA ARG A 21 13.59 -2.14 -16.26
C ARG A 21 13.04 -2.61 -14.90
N PRO A 22 12.69 -3.89 -14.73
CA PRO A 22 12.46 -4.43 -13.41
C PRO A 22 13.81 -4.49 -12.70
N ARG A 23 14.08 -3.56 -11.79
CA ARG A 23 15.13 -3.76 -10.78
C ARG A 23 14.59 -4.77 -9.77
N VAL A 24 14.63 -6.04 -10.14
CA VAL A 24 14.83 -7.10 -9.15
C VAL A 24 16.31 -7.03 -8.81
N LEU A 25 16.64 -6.30 -7.76
CA LEU A 25 17.95 -6.39 -7.12
C LEU A 25 17.69 -6.57 -5.64
N CYS A 26 17.64 -7.83 -5.21
CA CYS A 26 18.12 -8.18 -3.89
C CYS A 26 19.64 -8.04 -3.92
N PRO A 27 20.21 -7.18 -3.08
CA PRO A 27 21.48 -7.51 -2.45
C PRO A 27 21.26 -7.60 -0.94
N LEU A 28 21.60 -8.75 -0.37
CA LEU A 28 22.15 -8.75 0.99
C LEU A 28 23.35 -7.80 0.97
N ALA A 29 23.16 -6.57 1.44
CA ALA A 29 24.23 -5.62 1.66
C ALA A 29 24.27 -5.28 3.15
N ARG A 30 25.32 -5.78 3.80
CA ARG A 30 25.69 -5.53 5.18
C ARG A 30 25.79 -4.02 5.43
N GLY A 31 25.15 -3.57 6.50
CA GLY A 31 25.19 -2.18 6.96
C GLY A 31 24.05 -1.91 7.93
N VAL A 32 24.12 -2.51 9.13
CA VAL A 32 23.17 -2.21 10.21
C VAL A 32 23.44 -0.78 10.69
N VAL A 33 22.64 0.17 10.21
CA VAL A 33 22.51 1.50 10.82
C VAL A 33 21.52 1.35 11.99
N PRO A 34 21.88 1.70 13.25
CA PRO A 34 21.19 1.17 14.42
C PRO A 34 19.80 1.77 14.76
N ASN A 35 19.17 2.53 13.87
CA ASN A 35 17.92 3.25 14.15
C ASN A 35 16.96 3.34 12.95
N VAL A 36 17.03 2.40 12.00
CA VAL A 36 16.24 2.51 10.76
C VAL A 36 14.80 2.06 10.98
N LEU A 37 13.89 3.02 10.84
CA LEU A 37 12.45 2.79 10.70
C LEU A 37 12.22 1.99 9.42
N PHE A 38 11.94 0.70 9.54
CA PHE A 38 11.79 -0.15 8.38
C PHE A 38 10.33 -0.19 7.93
N CYS A 39 10.05 0.16 6.67
CA CYS A 39 8.70 0.18 6.13
C CYS A 39 8.59 -0.77 4.94
N CYS A 40 7.75 -1.80 5.03
CA CYS A 40 7.46 -2.70 3.93
C CYS A 40 6.18 -2.26 3.22
N PHE A 41 6.29 -1.84 1.96
CA PHE A 41 5.14 -1.43 1.16
C PHE A 41 4.97 -2.33 -0.07
N LEU A 42 3.75 -2.82 -0.25
CA LEU A 42 3.35 -3.64 -1.39
C LEU A 42 2.72 -2.73 -2.45
N VAL A 43 3.34 -2.63 -3.62
CA VAL A 43 2.78 -1.94 -4.79
C VAL A 43 2.04 -2.96 -5.64
N LEU A 44 0.74 -2.73 -5.85
CA LEU A 44 -0.14 -3.70 -6.49
C LEU A 44 -1.24 -3.07 -7.30
N LEU A 45 -1.57 -3.69 -8.44
CA LEU A 45 -2.85 -3.48 -9.09
C LEU A 45 -3.99 -3.95 -8.17
N SER A 46 -5.09 -3.20 -8.10
CA SER A 46 -6.28 -3.58 -7.34
C SER A 46 -6.85 -4.91 -7.85
N GLY A 47 -7.30 -5.79 -6.96
CA GLY A 47 -7.92 -7.08 -7.32
C GLY A 47 -6.98 -8.30 -7.46
N VAL A 48 -5.71 -8.19 -7.06
CA VAL A 48 -4.75 -9.33 -7.11
C VAL A 48 -4.71 -10.14 -5.80
N GLY A 49 -5.40 -9.68 -4.75
CA GLY A 49 -5.45 -10.35 -3.43
C GLY A 49 -4.43 -9.82 -2.41
N LYS A 50 -4.07 -8.53 -2.47
CA LYS A 50 -3.17 -7.90 -1.48
C LYS A 50 -3.71 -8.03 -0.06
N THR A 51 -4.99 -7.73 0.11
CA THR A 51 -5.66 -7.81 1.40
C THR A 51 -5.51 -9.21 2.00
N THR A 52 -5.68 -10.26 1.19
CA THR A 52 -5.43 -11.64 1.61
C THR A 52 -3.96 -11.89 1.99
N LEU A 53 -3.01 -11.32 1.25
CA LEU A 53 -1.58 -11.46 1.54
C LEU A 53 -1.19 -10.75 2.84
N ILE A 54 -1.72 -9.54 3.06
CA ILE A 54 -1.56 -8.78 4.31
C ILE A 54 -2.18 -9.53 5.48
N GLN A 55 -3.39 -10.07 5.33
CA GLN A 55 -4.05 -10.86 6.38
C GLN A 55 -3.18 -12.05 6.78
N LYS A 56 -2.71 -12.84 5.80
CA LYS A 56 -1.80 -13.98 6.06
C LYS A 56 -0.49 -13.55 6.73
N ALA A 57 0.12 -12.46 6.26
CA ALA A 57 1.34 -11.93 6.88
C ALA A 57 1.08 -11.50 8.33
N SER A 58 -0.06 -10.86 8.59
CA SER A 58 -0.48 -10.41 9.92
C SER A 58 -0.69 -11.58 10.86
N GLU A 59 -1.31 -12.66 10.39
CA GLU A 59 -1.50 -13.91 11.15
C GLU A 59 -0.15 -14.54 11.54
N VAL A 60 0.79 -14.65 10.59
CA VAL A 60 2.13 -15.21 10.84
C VAL A 60 2.88 -14.36 11.87
N LEU A 61 2.88 -13.04 11.71
CA LEU A 61 3.54 -12.12 12.64
C LEU A 61 2.93 -12.20 14.05
N LYS A 62 1.60 -12.24 14.13
CA LYS A 62 0.88 -12.41 15.40
C LYS A 62 1.22 -13.74 16.07
N SER A 63 1.28 -14.84 15.31
CA SER A 63 1.68 -16.16 15.83
C SER A 63 3.12 -16.21 16.33
N SER A 64 3.98 -15.31 15.81
CA SER A 64 5.38 -15.16 16.23
C SER A 64 5.54 -14.26 17.47
N GLY A 65 4.43 -13.83 18.09
CA GLY A 65 4.44 -12.97 19.28
C GLY A 65 4.73 -11.50 19.00
N VAL A 66 4.72 -11.07 17.73
CA VAL A 66 4.95 -9.68 17.36
C VAL A 66 3.69 -8.85 17.64
N PRO A 67 3.77 -7.75 18.41
CA PRO A 67 2.66 -6.83 18.58
C PRO A 67 2.29 -6.22 17.22
N ILE A 68 1.06 -6.45 16.78
CA ILE A 68 0.55 -5.98 15.50
C ILE A 68 -0.81 -5.34 15.69
N ASP A 69 -0.97 -4.16 15.11
CA ASP A 69 -2.24 -3.44 15.04
C ASP A 69 -2.35 -2.81 13.64
N GLY A 70 -3.54 -2.37 13.25
CA GLY A 70 -3.76 -1.86 11.91
C GLY A 70 -5.17 -2.07 11.41
N PHE A 71 -5.36 -1.75 10.14
CA PHE A 71 -6.60 -2.02 9.45
C PHE A 71 -6.33 -2.47 8.02
N TYR A 72 -7.35 -3.11 7.45
CA TYR A 72 -7.40 -3.45 6.04
C TYR A 72 -8.74 -3.06 5.43
N THR A 73 -8.78 -2.99 4.10
CA THR A 73 -9.98 -2.58 3.37
C THR A 73 -10.62 -3.80 2.70
N GLU A 74 -11.91 -4.00 2.92
CA GLU A 74 -12.68 -5.07 2.32
C GLU A 74 -13.66 -4.56 1.27
N GLU A 75 -13.76 -5.30 0.17
CA GLU A 75 -14.74 -5.00 -0.86
C GLU A 75 -16.13 -5.52 -0.46
N VAL A 76 -17.13 -4.63 -0.44
CA VAL A 76 -18.51 -4.97 -0.10
C VAL A 76 -19.31 -5.21 -1.38
N ARG A 77 -19.89 -6.40 -1.51
CA ARG A 77 -20.76 -6.79 -2.62
C ARG A 77 -22.15 -7.16 -2.15
N GLN A 78 -23.17 -6.76 -2.91
CA GLN A 78 -24.56 -7.13 -2.72
C GLN A 78 -25.18 -7.49 -4.07
N GLY A 79 -25.85 -8.65 -4.16
CA GLY A 79 -26.43 -9.13 -5.43
C GLY A 79 -25.40 -9.27 -6.56
N GLY A 80 -24.17 -9.68 -6.25
CA GLY A 80 -23.07 -9.81 -7.21
C GLY A 80 -22.43 -8.48 -7.65
N ARG A 81 -22.99 -7.33 -7.27
CA ARG A 81 -22.46 -6.00 -7.60
C ARG A 81 -21.66 -5.43 -6.44
N ARG A 82 -20.56 -4.74 -6.74
CA ARG A 82 -19.79 -4.01 -5.74
C ARG A 82 -20.55 -2.75 -5.34
N ILE A 83 -20.88 -2.65 -4.05
CA ILE A 83 -21.62 -1.53 -3.47
C ILE A 83 -20.73 -0.58 -2.67
N GLY A 84 -19.48 -0.94 -2.40
CA GLY A 84 -18.54 -0.07 -1.70
C GLY A 84 -17.39 -0.82 -1.05
N PHE A 85 -16.80 -0.17 -0.06
CA PHE A 85 -15.64 -0.65 0.68
C PHE A 85 -15.81 -0.39 2.17
N ASP A 86 -15.37 -1.33 2.99
CA ASP A 86 -15.32 -1.23 4.44
C ASP A 86 -13.88 -1.21 4.93
N VAL A 87 -13.64 -0.48 6.02
CA VAL A 87 -12.42 -0.59 6.80
C VAL A 87 -12.67 -1.58 7.93
N VAL A 88 -11.76 -2.54 8.09
CA VAL A 88 -11.78 -3.53 9.14
C VAL A 88 -10.45 -3.48 9.89
N THR A 89 -10.52 -3.21 11.18
CA THR A 89 -9.35 -3.21 12.07
C THR A 89 -8.90 -4.64 12.37
N LEU A 90 -7.63 -4.84 12.74
CA LEU A 90 -7.13 -6.16 13.16
C LEU A 90 -7.77 -6.67 14.46
N SER A 91 -8.43 -5.80 15.23
CA SER A 91 -9.25 -6.16 16.39
C SER A 91 -10.68 -6.60 16.01
N GLY A 92 -11.04 -6.52 14.73
CA GLY A 92 -12.34 -6.98 14.21
C GLY A 92 -13.43 -5.91 14.14
N VAL A 93 -13.14 -4.67 14.54
CA VAL A 93 -14.09 -3.55 14.38
C VAL A 93 -14.17 -3.15 12.91
N ARG A 94 -15.39 -3.01 12.39
CA ARG A 94 -15.69 -2.67 11.00
C ARG A 94 -16.45 -1.35 10.90
N GLY A 95 -16.18 -0.59 9.84
CA GLY A 95 -16.95 0.60 9.46
C GLY A 95 -16.86 0.90 7.98
N ILE A 96 -17.70 1.82 7.53
CA ILE A 96 -17.85 2.17 6.13
C ILE A 96 -16.69 3.07 5.72
N LEU A 97 -15.99 2.72 4.62
CA LEU A 97 -15.07 3.64 3.94
C LEU A 97 -15.82 4.40 2.85
N SER A 98 -16.53 3.67 2.00
CA SER A 98 -17.32 4.28 0.93
C SER A 98 -18.47 3.39 0.48
N ARG A 99 -19.48 4.03 -0.12
CA ARG A 99 -20.65 3.37 -0.72
C ARG A 99 -21.00 3.99 -2.05
N THR A 100 -21.71 3.24 -2.89
CA THR A 100 -22.37 3.77 -4.08
C THR A 100 -23.36 4.85 -3.64
N GLY A 101 -23.15 6.08 -4.11
CA GLY A 101 -24.00 7.22 -3.76
C GLY A 101 -24.47 7.96 -5.01
N SER A 102 -25.66 8.55 -4.92
CA SER A 102 -26.24 9.40 -5.95
C SER A 102 -25.46 10.71 -6.11
N GLU A 103 -25.74 11.45 -7.18
CA GLU A 103 -25.26 12.83 -7.38
C GLU A 103 -25.47 13.66 -6.10
N PRO A 104 -24.42 14.32 -5.59
CA PRO A 104 -24.54 15.10 -4.38
C PRO A 104 -25.26 16.43 -4.66
N PRO A 105 -25.86 17.03 -3.62
CA PRO A 105 -26.44 18.35 -3.73
C PRO A 105 -25.35 19.41 -4.04
N PRO A 106 -25.69 20.45 -4.81
CA PRO A 106 -24.72 21.48 -5.21
C PRO A 106 -24.08 22.15 -3.99
N GLY A 107 -22.75 22.31 -4.01
CA GLY A 107 -21.99 23.06 -3.01
C GLY A 107 -21.26 22.24 -1.93
N LYS A 108 -21.40 20.91 -1.88
CA LYS A 108 -20.57 20.06 -1.00
C LYS A 108 -19.27 19.66 -1.69
N ARG A 109 -18.14 19.79 -0.97
CA ARG A 109 -16.86 19.19 -1.40
C ARG A 109 -17.02 17.68 -1.48
N GLU A 110 -16.97 17.16 -2.69
CA GLU A 110 -17.10 15.73 -2.95
C GLU A 110 -15.81 14.99 -2.59
N CYS A 111 -15.87 14.15 -1.55
CA CYS A 111 -14.90 13.07 -1.37
C CYS A 111 -15.39 11.87 -2.18
N ARG A 112 -15.24 11.93 -3.51
CA ARG A 112 -15.80 10.93 -4.44
C ARG A 112 -14.71 10.33 -5.32
N VAL A 113 -14.82 9.02 -5.55
CA VAL A 113 -13.97 8.29 -6.51
C VAL A 113 -14.87 7.45 -7.41
N GLY A 114 -15.10 7.94 -8.64
CA GLY A 114 -16.07 7.31 -9.55
C GLY A 114 -17.47 7.37 -8.94
N GLN A 115 -18.13 6.22 -8.82
CA GLN A 115 -19.47 6.10 -8.23
C GLN A 115 -19.48 6.04 -6.69
N TYR A 116 -18.31 5.97 -6.04
CA TYR A 116 -18.21 5.76 -4.60
C TYR A 116 -18.04 7.10 -3.88
N VAL A 117 -18.94 7.36 -2.93
CA VAL A 117 -18.86 8.48 -1.99
C VAL A 117 -18.16 7.99 -0.73
N VAL A 118 -17.09 8.68 -0.34
CA VAL A 118 -16.27 8.35 0.82
C VAL A 118 -16.90 8.94 2.08
N ASP A 119 -17.08 8.11 3.10
CA ASP A 119 -17.48 8.53 4.44
C ASP A 119 -16.23 8.73 5.30
N LEU A 120 -15.71 9.96 5.27
CA LEU A 120 -14.52 10.30 6.05
C LEU A 120 -14.74 10.18 7.55
N THR A 121 -15.95 10.45 8.04
CA THR A 121 -16.22 10.43 9.47
C THR A 121 -16.12 8.99 9.99
N SER A 122 -16.79 8.06 9.31
CA SER A 122 -16.74 6.64 9.63
C SER A 122 -15.31 6.08 9.50
N PHE A 123 -14.59 6.48 8.44
CA PHE A 123 -13.20 6.09 8.24
C PHE A 123 -12.28 6.59 9.37
N GLU A 124 -12.33 7.88 9.70
CA GLU A 124 -11.46 8.50 10.69
C GLU A 124 -11.67 7.94 12.09
N GLN A 125 -12.92 7.62 12.45
CA GLN A 125 -13.26 7.00 13.73
C GLN A 125 -12.60 5.63 13.93
N LEU A 126 -12.24 4.92 12.86
CA LEU A 126 -11.56 3.62 12.92
C LEU A 126 -10.07 3.71 12.66
N ALA A 127 -9.66 4.44 11.62
CA ALA A 127 -8.27 4.47 11.19
C ALA A 127 -7.38 5.29 12.15
N LEU A 128 -7.85 6.44 12.64
CA LEU A 128 -7.01 7.33 13.45
C LEU A 128 -6.64 6.74 14.82
N PRO A 129 -7.56 6.09 15.57
CA PRO A 129 -7.19 5.47 16.84
C PRO A 129 -6.12 4.39 16.68
N VAL A 130 -6.24 3.57 15.63
CA VAL A 130 -5.28 2.51 15.30
C VAL A 130 -3.90 3.08 15.00
N LEU A 131 -3.81 4.11 14.15
CA LEU A 131 -2.54 4.77 13.85
C LEU A 131 -1.93 5.46 15.07
N ARG A 132 -2.76 6.03 15.94
CA ARG A 132 -2.28 6.65 17.19
C ARG A 132 -1.66 5.63 18.13
N ASN A 133 -2.24 4.44 18.23
CA ASN A 133 -1.70 3.31 19.03
C ASN A 133 -0.44 2.69 18.42
N ALA A 134 -0.18 2.95 17.13
CA ALA A 134 1.07 2.62 16.47
C ALA A 134 2.12 3.76 16.58
N GLY A 135 1.73 4.94 17.06
CA GLY A 135 2.59 6.10 17.16
C GLY A 135 3.60 6.05 18.33
N PRO A 136 4.47 7.06 18.44
CA PRO A 136 5.59 7.10 19.40
C PRO A 136 5.16 7.08 20.88
N SER A 137 3.88 7.36 21.17
CA SER A 137 3.35 7.42 22.54
C SER A 137 3.03 6.04 23.15
N SER A 138 3.22 4.96 22.40
CA SER A 138 2.52 3.70 22.66
C SER A 138 3.29 2.69 23.52
N GLY A 139 4.31 3.13 24.26
CA GLY A 139 5.12 2.33 25.18
C GLY A 139 6.36 1.69 24.55
N PRO A 140 7.33 1.25 25.37
CA PRO A 140 8.57 0.64 24.89
C PRO A 140 8.28 -0.73 24.27
N GLY A 141 8.72 -0.93 23.03
CA GLY A 141 8.55 -2.18 22.30
C GLY A 141 8.32 -1.95 20.82
N ARG A 142 8.96 -2.80 20.01
CA ARG A 142 8.77 -2.76 18.57
C ARG A 142 7.41 -3.33 18.19
N ARG A 143 6.75 -2.73 17.20
CA ARG A 143 5.40 -3.13 16.75
C ARG A 143 5.27 -3.04 15.24
N VAL A 144 4.28 -3.74 14.71
CA VAL A 144 3.91 -3.67 13.30
C VAL A 144 2.58 -2.93 13.16
N CYS A 145 2.55 -1.93 12.27
CA CYS A 145 1.36 -1.21 11.89
C CYS A 145 0.91 -1.62 10.49
N VAL A 146 -0.28 -2.21 10.37
CA VAL A 146 -0.86 -2.60 9.08
C VAL A 146 -1.74 -1.50 8.53
N ILE A 147 -1.49 -1.10 7.28
CA ILE A 147 -2.28 -0.11 6.56
C ILE A 147 -2.55 -0.63 5.14
N ASP A 148 -3.63 -1.39 4.96
CA ASP A 148 -4.04 -1.77 3.61
C ASP A 148 -4.67 -0.57 2.90
N GLU A 149 -4.04 -0.19 1.80
CA GLU A 149 -4.42 0.85 0.85
C GLU A 149 -4.28 2.28 1.38
N ILE A 150 -3.11 2.89 1.11
CA ILE A 150 -2.92 4.35 1.18
C ILE A 150 -3.24 4.91 -0.20
N GLY A 151 -4.54 5.00 -0.50
CA GLY A 151 -5.07 5.27 -1.82
C GLY A 151 -5.83 6.59 -1.93
N LYS A 152 -6.48 6.78 -3.08
CA LYS A 152 -7.21 8.02 -3.38
C LYS A 152 -8.37 8.27 -2.41
N MET A 153 -9.01 7.22 -1.88
CA MET A 153 -10.17 7.35 -0.99
C MET A 153 -9.76 7.82 0.41
N GLU A 154 -8.70 7.24 0.95
CA GLU A 154 -8.19 7.51 2.30
C GLU A 154 -7.51 8.88 2.36
N LEU A 155 -6.85 9.29 1.28
CA LEU A 155 -6.14 10.58 1.17
C LEU A 155 -7.07 11.80 1.07
N PHE A 156 -8.38 11.63 1.09
CA PHE A 156 -9.30 12.75 1.33
C PHE A 156 -9.23 13.23 2.79
N SER A 157 -8.86 12.36 3.74
CA SER A 157 -8.68 12.72 5.15
C SER A 157 -7.30 13.34 5.40
N GLN A 158 -7.26 14.62 5.73
CA GLN A 158 -6.04 15.29 6.18
C GLN A 158 -5.51 14.74 7.52
N PRO A 159 -6.37 14.47 8.53
CA PRO A 159 -5.93 13.80 9.76
C PRO A 159 -5.25 12.46 9.48
N PHE A 160 -5.77 11.66 8.55
CA PHE A 160 -5.18 10.39 8.18
C PHE A 160 -3.79 10.56 7.56
N ILE A 161 -3.63 11.51 6.63
CA ILE A 161 -2.32 11.82 6.03
C ILE A 161 -1.27 12.17 7.11
N GLN A 162 -1.66 12.99 8.09
CA GLN A 162 -0.79 13.37 9.20
C GLN A 162 -0.43 12.17 10.08
N ALA A 163 -1.42 11.34 10.41
CA ALA A 163 -1.23 10.14 11.23
C ALA A 163 -0.30 9.13 10.53
N VAL A 164 -0.47 8.90 9.22
CA VAL A 164 0.42 8.04 8.44
C VAL A 164 1.86 8.55 8.49
N ARG A 165 2.09 9.85 8.30
CA ARG A 165 3.44 10.44 8.40
C ARG A 165 4.06 10.27 9.79
N GLN A 166 3.26 10.41 10.85
CA GLN A 166 3.71 10.20 12.22
C GLN A 166 4.11 8.75 12.46
N VAL A 167 3.30 7.79 12.03
CA VAL A 167 3.62 6.36 12.13
C VAL A 167 4.87 6.02 11.33
N LEU A 168 4.99 6.56 10.11
CA LEU A 168 6.19 6.48 9.26
C LEU A 168 7.38 7.31 9.78
N SER A 169 7.29 7.90 10.96
CA SER A 169 8.44 8.56 11.61
C SER A 169 8.63 8.04 13.04
N ALA A 170 7.80 7.10 13.48
CA ALA A 170 7.75 6.62 14.86
C ALA A 170 8.83 5.55 15.07
N PRO A 171 9.86 5.81 15.90
CA PRO A 171 10.89 4.82 16.16
C PRO A 171 10.29 3.56 16.76
N GLY A 172 10.77 2.39 16.32
CA GLY A 172 10.27 1.10 16.77
C GLY A 172 8.96 0.65 16.12
N THR A 173 8.42 1.39 15.15
CA THR A 173 7.25 0.95 14.39
C THR A 173 7.65 0.53 12.99
N VAL A 174 7.27 -0.70 12.61
CA VAL A 174 7.40 -1.21 11.25
C VAL A 174 6.05 -1.10 10.55
N VAL A 175 5.99 -0.37 9.44
CA VAL A 175 4.75 -0.25 8.67
C VAL A 175 4.70 -1.33 7.61
N LEU A 176 3.62 -2.13 7.61
CA LEU A 176 3.25 -3.02 6.52
C LEU A 176 2.03 -2.44 5.82
N GLY A 177 2.20 -1.92 4.60
CA GLY A 177 1.09 -1.29 3.90
C GLY A 177 1.02 -1.60 2.42
N THR A 178 -0.09 -1.23 1.79
CA THR A 178 -0.19 -1.23 0.32
C THR A 178 -0.36 0.17 -0.21
N ILE A 179 0.28 0.46 -1.34
CA ILE A 179 0.12 1.71 -2.07
C ILE A 179 -0.30 1.42 -3.52
N PRO A 180 -1.15 2.27 -4.13
CA PRO A 180 -1.55 2.08 -5.50
C PRO A 180 -0.37 2.26 -6.45
N VAL A 181 -0.42 1.54 -7.58
CA VAL A 181 0.47 1.79 -8.71
C VAL A 181 0.21 3.20 -9.24
N PRO A 182 1.24 4.02 -9.53
CA PRO A 182 1.06 5.36 -10.09
C PRO A 182 0.28 5.28 -11.39
N LYS A 183 -0.92 5.84 -11.40
CA LYS A 183 -1.74 5.99 -12.59
C LYS A 183 -2.43 7.35 -12.53
N GLY A 184 -2.20 8.18 -13.54
CA GLY A 184 -2.78 9.52 -13.61
C GLY A 184 -2.10 10.51 -12.66
N LYS A 185 -2.91 11.33 -11.96
CA LYS A 185 -2.40 12.41 -11.09
C LYS A 185 -1.61 11.82 -9.91
N PRO A 186 -0.38 12.31 -9.63
CA PRO A 186 0.40 11.84 -8.50
C PRO A 186 -0.32 12.11 -7.18
N LEU A 187 -0.24 11.13 -6.28
CA LEU A 187 -0.73 11.24 -4.91
C LEU A 187 0.48 11.57 -4.04
N ALA A 188 0.56 12.81 -3.54
CA ALA A 188 1.76 13.33 -2.89
C ALA A 188 2.29 12.42 -1.77
N LEU A 189 1.41 11.88 -0.91
CA LEU A 189 1.82 10.96 0.16
C LEU A 189 2.33 9.61 -0.38
N VAL A 190 1.76 9.10 -1.46
CA VAL A 190 2.21 7.83 -2.08
C VAL A 190 3.60 7.98 -2.67
N ASP A 191 3.87 9.11 -3.33
CA ASP A 191 5.19 9.40 -3.89
C ASP A 191 6.20 9.71 -2.79
N GLU A 192 5.80 10.39 -1.71
CA GLU A 192 6.61 10.57 -0.51
C GLU A 192 7.04 9.21 0.04
N ILE A 193 6.10 8.30 0.30
CA ILE A 193 6.37 6.94 0.81
C ILE A 193 7.30 6.16 -0.13
N ARG A 194 7.04 6.18 -1.44
CA ARG A 194 7.85 5.41 -2.41
C ARG A 194 9.31 5.88 -2.44
N ASN A 195 9.56 7.17 -2.23
CA ASN A 195 10.89 7.76 -2.36
C ASN A 195 11.70 7.75 -1.08
N ARG A 196 11.17 7.21 0.03
CA ARG A 196 11.94 7.12 1.27
C ARG A 196 13.03 6.06 1.16
N SER A 197 14.20 6.36 1.70
CA SER A 197 15.34 5.44 1.72
C SER A 197 15.14 4.21 2.62
N ASP A 198 14.18 4.29 3.54
CA ASP A 198 13.87 3.28 4.55
C ASP A 198 12.60 2.47 4.23
N VAL A 199 12.07 2.65 3.02
CA VAL A 199 10.92 1.91 2.49
C VAL A 199 11.37 0.86 1.48
N GLN A 200 11.02 -0.39 1.71
CA GLN A 200 11.13 -1.46 0.74
C GLN A 200 9.82 -1.60 -0.04
N VAL A 201 9.89 -1.39 -1.35
CA VAL A 201 8.73 -1.49 -2.25
C VAL A 201 8.74 -2.83 -2.97
N LEU A 202 7.75 -3.68 -2.71
CA LEU A 202 7.56 -4.97 -3.37
C LEU A 202 6.44 -4.88 -4.41
N SER A 203 6.79 -5.08 -5.68
CA SER A 203 5.80 -5.16 -6.75
C SER A 203 5.22 -6.57 -6.82
N VAL A 204 3.94 -6.71 -6.50
CA VAL A 204 3.27 -8.02 -6.56
C VAL A 204 2.50 -8.15 -7.87
N THR A 205 2.45 -9.36 -8.39
CA THR A 205 1.79 -9.75 -9.63
C THR A 205 0.96 -11.01 -9.36
N LYS A 206 0.12 -11.43 -10.30
CA LYS A 206 -0.67 -12.67 -10.12
C LYS A 206 0.23 -13.89 -9.98
N GLU A 207 1.40 -13.85 -10.61
CA GLU A 207 2.39 -14.92 -10.71
C GLU A 207 3.20 -15.03 -9.43
N ASN A 208 3.60 -13.91 -8.80
CA ASN A 208 4.45 -13.96 -7.61
C ASN A 208 3.69 -13.91 -6.27
N ARG A 209 2.40 -13.53 -6.24
CA ARG A 209 1.65 -13.27 -4.99
C ARG A 209 1.69 -14.39 -3.97
N ASN A 210 1.72 -15.65 -4.42
CA ASN A 210 1.73 -16.81 -3.53
C ASN A 210 3.10 -17.08 -2.91
N HIS A 211 4.16 -16.52 -3.50
CA HIS A 211 5.55 -16.72 -3.09
C HIS A 211 6.11 -15.55 -2.28
N LEU A 212 5.42 -14.41 -2.24
CA LEU A 212 5.89 -13.22 -1.53
C LEU A 212 5.65 -13.24 -0.02
N LEU A 213 4.81 -14.15 0.48
CA LEU A 213 4.49 -14.18 1.92
C LEU A 213 5.76 -14.32 2.80
N PRO A 214 6.68 -15.26 2.53
CA PRO A 214 7.93 -15.36 3.29
C PRO A 214 8.81 -14.11 3.17
N ASP A 215 8.88 -13.50 1.99
CA ASP A 215 9.66 -12.29 1.76
C ASP A 215 9.12 -11.12 2.59
N ILE A 216 7.80 -10.95 2.64
CA ILE A 216 7.13 -9.91 3.44
C ILE A 216 7.39 -10.13 4.93
N VAL A 217 7.23 -11.36 5.42
CA VAL A 217 7.45 -11.67 6.84
C VAL A 217 8.90 -11.44 7.23
N THR A 218 9.85 -11.89 6.40
CA THR A 218 11.29 -11.70 6.63
C THR A 218 11.67 -10.22 6.61
N CYS A 219 11.11 -9.47 5.66
CA CYS A 219 11.26 -8.02 5.53
C CYS A 219 10.80 -7.33 6.82
N VAL A 220 9.57 -7.60 7.28
CA VAL A 220 9.03 -7.04 8.52
C VAL A 220 9.86 -7.44 9.74
N GLN A 221 10.24 -8.71 9.88
CA GLN A 221 11.04 -9.20 11.01
C GLN A 221 12.45 -8.60 11.05
N SER A 222 13.08 -8.37 9.89
CA SER A 222 14.39 -7.71 9.80
C SER A 222 14.31 -6.25 10.27
N GLY A 223 13.19 -5.57 9.97
CA GLY A 223 12.91 -4.22 10.47
C GLY A 223 12.68 -4.14 11.99
N MET A 224 12.39 -5.27 12.61
CA MET A 224 12.18 -5.40 14.05
C MET A 224 13.47 -5.78 14.80
N GLN A 225 14.60 -5.99 14.12
CA GLN A 225 15.92 -6.27 14.71
C GLN A 225 16.74 -5.00 14.84
#